data_AF-A0A9D5VXX8-F1
#
_entry.id   AF-A0A9D5VXX8-F1
#
_cell.length_a   1.000
_cell.length_b   1.000
_cell.length_c   1.000
_cell.angle_alpha   90.00
_cell.angle_beta   90.00
_cell.angle_gamma   90.00
#
_symmetry.space_group_name_H-M   'P 1'
#
loop_
_entity.id
_entity.type
_entity.pdbx_description
1 polymer ?
#
loop_
_entity_poly.entity_id
_entity_poly.type
_entity_poly.pdbx_seq_one_letter_code
_entity_poly.pdbx_strand_id
1 'polypeptide(L)'
;GLGYNVFNPALMARAFALITWPRAMTTWIEPTAKFIGVDAHTTATPLGILKEDGLDKLMAVFGNASSMYTELFFGHRAGSLGETSILALLIGAAILLYKRYITWHIPLSFLGTAALLAWVFGGKTGLFTGDPILHLLSGGMVLGAFFMATDYVTAPSLKAGQ
;
A
#
# COMPACT_ATOMS: atom_id res chain seq x y z
N GLY A 1 23.96 -7.19 6.43
CA GLY A 1 25.26 -6.50 6.47
C GLY A 1 25.01 -5.01 6.49
N LEU A 2 25.59 -4.30 7.46
CA LEU A 2 25.70 -2.84 7.44
C LEU A 2 26.83 -2.48 6.46
N GLY A 3 26.49 -2.17 5.21
CA GLY A 3 27.42 -1.87 4.11
C GLY A 3 26.66 -1.30 2.90
N TYR A 4 27.39 -0.78 1.90
CA TYR A 4 26.89 -0.17 0.66
C TYR A 4 25.96 -1.07 -0.16
N ASN A 5 24.73 -1.26 0.31
CA ASN A 5 23.72 -2.02 -0.42
C ASN A 5 23.16 -1.12 -1.52
N VAL A 6 23.30 -1.54 -2.77
CA VAL A 6 22.71 -0.84 -3.92
C VAL A 6 21.18 -0.87 -3.86
N PHE A 7 20.60 -1.93 -3.27
CA PHE A 7 19.15 -2.12 -3.15
C PHE A 7 18.76 -2.54 -1.74
N ASN A 8 17.52 -2.20 -1.35
CA ASN A 8 16.96 -2.62 -0.07
C ASN A 8 16.81 -4.16 -0.05
N PRO A 9 17.55 -4.88 0.82
CA PRO A 9 17.60 -6.35 0.80
C PRO A 9 16.26 -6.99 1.15
N ALA A 10 15.44 -6.34 1.98
CA ALA A 10 14.10 -6.84 2.33
C ALA A 10 13.15 -6.77 1.12
N LEU A 11 13.22 -5.69 0.34
CA LEU A 11 12.47 -5.57 -0.91
C LEU A 11 12.92 -6.60 -1.94
N MET A 12 14.23 -6.83 -2.06
CA MET A 12 14.76 -7.81 -3.00
C MET A 12 14.34 -9.24 -2.65
N ALA A 13 14.36 -9.60 -1.37
CA ALA A 13 13.84 -10.88 -0.89
C ALA A 13 12.33 -11.05 -1.19
N ARG A 14 11.54 -10.00 -0.94
CA ARG A 14 10.11 -10.00 -1.27
C ARG A 14 9.86 -10.15 -2.77
N ALA A 15 10.62 -9.43 -3.61
CA ALA A 15 10.50 -9.53 -5.06
C ALA A 15 10.85 -10.94 -5.56
N PHE A 16 11.93 -11.52 -5.05
CA PHE A 16 12.32 -12.90 -5.36
C PHE A 16 11.24 -13.91 -4.97
N ALA A 17 10.67 -13.79 -3.77
CA ALA A 17 9.60 -14.66 -3.31
C ALA A 17 8.34 -14.53 -4.16
N LEU A 18 8.00 -13.32 -4.62
CA LEU A 18 6.83 -13.08 -5.46
C LEU A 18 7.00 -13.68 -6.86
N ILE A 19 8.21 -13.62 -7.41
CA ILE A 19 8.53 -14.26 -8.70
C ILE A 19 8.49 -15.79 -8.58
N THR A 20 9.00 -16.33 -7.47
CA THR A 20 9.14 -17.78 -7.29
C THR A 20 7.83 -18.45 -6.85
N TRP A 21 7.04 -17.79 -5.99
CA TRP A 21 5.76 -18.29 -5.46
C TRP A 21 4.64 -17.26 -5.54
N PRO A 22 4.24 -16.85 -6.76
CA PRO A 22 3.23 -15.82 -6.94
C PRO A 22 1.90 -16.19 -6.29
N ARG A 23 1.43 -17.44 -6.48
CA ARG A 23 0.15 -17.90 -5.93
C ARG A 23 0.12 -17.81 -4.41
N ALA A 24 1.17 -18.24 -3.72
CA ALA A 24 1.21 -18.19 -2.25
C ALA A 24 1.30 -16.75 -1.71
N MET A 25 1.83 -15.81 -2.51
CA MET A 25 1.98 -14.41 -2.11
C MET A 25 0.80 -13.51 -2.50
N THR A 26 -0.13 -13.98 -3.34
CA THR A 26 -1.27 -13.19 -3.82
C THR A 26 -2.63 -13.77 -3.44
N THR A 27 -2.70 -14.93 -2.79
CA THR A 27 -3.96 -15.48 -2.25
C THR A 27 -4.24 -14.90 -0.87
N TRP A 28 -5.34 -14.16 -0.75
CA TRP A 28 -5.80 -13.59 0.51
C TRP A 28 -7.13 -14.22 0.94
N ILE A 29 -7.20 -14.61 2.21
CA ILE A 29 -8.41 -15.12 2.84
C ILE A 29 -9.07 -13.94 3.57
N GLU A 30 -10.39 -13.83 3.52
CA GLU A 30 -11.11 -12.78 4.23
C GLU A 30 -10.83 -12.80 5.74
N PRO A 31 -10.61 -11.63 6.38
CA PRO A 31 -10.31 -11.56 7.81
C PRO A 31 -11.46 -12.07 8.69
N THR A 32 -12.70 -12.05 8.19
CA THR A 32 -13.90 -12.51 8.91
C THR A 32 -14.03 -14.04 8.95
N ALA A 33 -13.58 -14.75 7.92
CA ALA A 33 -13.81 -16.19 7.76
C ALA A 33 -13.10 -17.02 8.85
N LYS A 34 -11.93 -16.58 9.31
CA LYS A 34 -11.11 -17.38 10.23
C LYS A 34 -11.59 -17.35 11.69
N PHE A 35 -12.32 -16.31 12.10
CA PHE A 35 -12.83 -16.21 13.47
C PHE A 35 -14.23 -16.84 13.67
N ILE A 36 -15.01 -17.01 12.59
CA ILE A 36 -16.41 -17.49 12.66
C ILE A 36 -16.58 -18.90 12.05
N GLY A 37 -15.52 -19.51 11.51
CA GLY A 37 -15.60 -20.88 10.98
C GLY A 37 -16.47 -21.00 9.71
N VAL A 38 -16.70 -19.87 9.04
CA VAL A 38 -17.38 -19.80 7.75
C VAL A 38 -16.36 -20.04 6.65
N ASP A 39 -16.76 -20.80 5.63
CA ASP A 39 -15.93 -21.23 4.51
C ASP A 39 -15.16 -20.05 3.90
N ALA A 40 -13.85 -20.22 3.73
CA ALA A 40 -12.92 -19.15 3.42
C ALA A 40 -13.08 -18.69 1.98
N HIS A 41 -13.83 -17.61 1.75
CA HIS A 41 -13.87 -16.96 0.45
C HIS A 41 -12.50 -16.29 0.15
N THR A 42 -11.95 -16.60 -1.02
CA THR A 42 -10.74 -15.95 -1.53
C THR A 42 -11.16 -14.60 -2.12
N THR A 43 -10.70 -13.51 -1.52
CA THR A 43 -11.12 -12.17 -1.90
C THR A 43 -9.96 -11.40 -2.50
N ALA A 44 -10.21 -10.77 -3.65
CA ALA A 44 -9.22 -9.95 -4.32
C ALA A 44 -8.96 -8.66 -3.53
N THR A 45 -7.74 -8.14 -3.59
CA THR A 45 -7.43 -6.85 -2.99
C THR A 45 -8.26 -5.76 -3.68
N PRO A 46 -8.58 -4.63 -3.01
CA PRO A 46 -9.42 -3.60 -3.62
C PRO A 46 -8.80 -3.04 -4.92
N LEU A 47 -7.47 -3.01 -5.02
CA LEU A 47 -6.76 -2.63 -6.24
C LEU A 47 -6.86 -3.71 -7.33
N GLY A 48 -6.88 -5.00 -6.95
CA GLY A 48 -7.15 -6.10 -7.85
C GLY A 48 -8.55 -6.02 -8.45
N ILE A 49 -9.57 -5.78 -7.61
CA ILE A 49 -10.96 -5.57 -8.05
C ILE A 49 -11.07 -4.34 -8.95
N LEU A 50 -10.43 -3.22 -8.59
CA LEU A 50 -10.43 -2.01 -9.43
C LEU A 50 -9.84 -2.28 -10.83
N LYS A 51 -8.79 -3.11 -10.91
CA LYS A 51 -8.11 -3.45 -12.16
C LYS A 51 -8.90 -4.44 -13.02
N GLU A 52 -9.43 -5.51 -12.42
CA GLU A 52 -10.14 -6.58 -13.14
C GLU A 52 -11.59 -6.22 -13.44
N ASP A 53 -12.29 -5.66 -12.47
CA ASP A 53 -13.75 -5.51 -12.49
C ASP A 53 -14.23 -4.05 -12.49
N GLY A 54 -13.37 -3.10 -12.14
CA GLY A 54 -13.66 -1.67 -12.17
C GLY A 54 -14.34 -1.11 -10.93
N LEU A 55 -14.62 0.20 -10.99
CA LEU A 55 -15.11 0.98 -9.84
C LEU A 55 -16.53 0.57 -9.44
N ASP A 56 -17.36 0.13 -10.38
CA ASP A 56 -18.76 -0.23 -10.14
C ASP A 56 -18.88 -1.47 -9.26
N LYS A 57 -18.06 -2.50 -9.49
CA LYS A 57 -17.99 -3.66 -8.60
C LYS A 57 -17.32 -3.35 -7.28
N LEU A 58 -16.34 -2.44 -7.26
CA LEU A 58 -15.72 -1.98 -6.01
C LEU A 58 -16.78 -1.32 -5.09
N MET A 59 -17.63 -0.46 -5.65
CA MET A 59 -18.74 0.14 -4.93
C MET A 59 -19.81 -0.88 -4.55
N ALA A 60 -20.05 -1.92 -5.36
CA ALA A 60 -20.96 -2.99 -4.97
C ALA A 60 -20.45 -3.82 -3.76
N VAL A 61 -19.13 -3.99 -3.63
CA VAL A 61 -18.51 -4.76 -2.53
C VAL A 61 -18.43 -3.94 -1.24
N PHE A 62 -18.02 -2.67 -1.33
CA PHE A 62 -17.85 -1.80 -0.15
C PHE A 62 -19.06 -0.89 0.14
N GLY A 63 -20.10 -0.96 -0.69
CA GLY A 63 -21.29 -0.13 -0.60
C GLY A 63 -21.01 1.35 -0.93
N ASN A 64 -20.92 2.18 0.10
CA ASN A 64 -20.74 3.62 -0.03
C ASN A 64 -19.27 4.03 0.01
N ALA A 65 -18.90 5.10 -0.71
CA ALA A 65 -17.53 5.62 -0.73
C ALA A 65 -16.98 5.93 0.68
N SER A 66 -17.81 6.46 1.59
CA SER A 66 -17.42 6.72 2.98
C SER A 66 -17.10 5.43 3.76
N SER A 67 -17.94 4.40 3.60
CA SER A 67 -17.74 3.08 4.24
C SER A 67 -16.47 2.42 3.73
N MET A 68 -16.25 2.48 2.41
CA MET A 68 -15.04 2.02 1.74
C MET A 68 -13.80 2.67 2.37
N TYR A 69 -13.76 4.00 2.47
CA TYR A 69 -12.62 4.69 3.07
C TYR A 69 -12.37 4.31 4.53
N THR A 70 -13.42 4.14 5.33
CA THR A 70 -13.27 3.69 6.72
C THR A 70 -12.75 2.26 6.81
N GLU A 71 -13.26 1.34 6.00
CA GLU A 71 -12.78 -0.05 5.99
C GLU A 71 -11.34 -0.16 5.49
N LEU A 72 -10.98 0.64 4.48
CA LEU A 72 -9.60 0.76 4.02
C LEU A 72 -8.69 1.30 5.13
N PHE A 73 -9.13 2.32 5.88
CA PHE A 73 -8.34 2.94 6.93
C PHE A 73 -8.12 2.03 8.14
N PHE A 74 -9.16 1.31 8.56
CA PHE A 74 -9.09 0.33 9.66
C PHE A 74 -8.46 -1.01 9.23
N GLY A 75 -8.38 -1.28 7.94
CA GLY A 75 -7.74 -2.47 7.39
C GLY A 75 -8.63 -3.71 7.35
N HIS A 76 -9.95 -3.55 7.39
CA HIS A 76 -10.93 -4.63 7.22
C HIS A 76 -11.06 -4.99 5.73
N ARG A 77 -9.99 -5.50 5.14
CA ARG A 77 -9.94 -5.88 3.71
C ARG A 77 -8.99 -7.03 3.46
N ALA A 78 -9.13 -7.69 2.32
CA ALA A 78 -8.18 -8.68 1.84
C ALA A 78 -6.82 -8.03 1.50
N GLY A 79 -5.74 -8.55 2.07
CA GLY A 79 -4.38 -8.06 1.86
C GLY A 79 -3.43 -8.49 2.98
N SER A 80 -2.15 -8.14 2.87
CA SER A 80 -1.18 -8.42 3.93
C SER A 80 -1.50 -7.59 5.18
N LEU A 81 -1.52 -8.22 6.35
CA LEU A 81 -1.79 -7.56 7.65
C LEU A 81 -0.98 -6.27 7.86
N GLY A 82 0.26 -6.21 7.36
CA GLY A 82 1.10 -5.02 7.45
C GLY A 82 0.70 -3.89 6.52
N GLU A 83 -0.02 -4.17 5.42
CA GLU A 83 -0.43 -3.20 4.40
C GLU A 83 -1.90 -2.79 4.52
N THR A 84 -2.71 -3.55 5.25
CA THR A 84 -4.13 -3.26 5.39
C THR A 84 -4.40 -2.20 6.44
N SER A 85 -3.72 -2.22 7.59
CA SER A 85 -3.98 -1.26 8.68
C SER A 85 -3.17 0.04 8.52
N ILE A 86 -3.78 1.02 7.83
CA ILE A 86 -3.16 2.35 7.64
C ILE A 86 -2.99 3.08 8.96
N LEU A 87 -3.95 2.95 9.88
CA LEU A 87 -3.84 3.56 11.21
C LEU A 87 -2.56 3.09 11.94
N ALA A 88 -2.28 1.79 11.95
CA ALA A 88 -1.08 1.25 12.58
C ALA A 88 0.19 1.75 11.88
N LEU A 89 0.19 1.81 10.54
CA LEU A 89 1.31 2.34 9.76
C LEU A 89 1.57 3.82 10.05
N LEU A 90 0.52 4.64 10.16
CA LEU A 90 0.65 6.06 10.47
C LEU A 90 1.17 6.28 11.89
N ILE A 91 0.72 5.47 12.86
CA ILE A 91 1.26 5.53 14.23
C ILE A 91 2.75 5.19 14.23
N GLY A 92 3.15 4.12 13.53
CA GLY A 92 4.57 3.75 13.40
C GLY A 92 5.39 4.84 12.70
N ALA A 93 4.88 5.40 11.62
CA ALA A 93 5.51 6.51 10.89
C ALA A 93 5.67 7.76 11.77
N ALA A 94 4.64 8.12 12.56
CA ALA A 94 4.68 9.23 13.49
C ALA A 94 5.75 9.03 14.57
N ILE A 95 5.90 7.83 15.11
CA ILE A 95 6.94 7.49 16.09
C ILE A 95 8.34 7.64 15.47
N LEU A 96 8.53 7.17 14.24
CA LEU A 96 9.81 7.26 13.53
C LEU A 96 10.18 8.71 13.20
N LEU A 97 9.22 9.52 12.77
CA LEU A 97 9.39 10.96 12.54
C LEU A 97 9.69 11.71 13.84
N TYR A 98 8.96 11.41 14.92
CA TYR A 98 9.17 12.04 16.23
C TYR A 98 10.57 11.75 16.77
N LYS A 99 11.04 10.50 16.66
CA LYS A 99 12.39 10.11 17.04
C LYS A 99 13.48 10.57 16.06
N ARG A 100 13.10 11.28 14.99
CA ARG A 100 13.98 11.76 13.92
C ARG A 100 14.83 10.66 13.29
N TYR A 101 14.28 9.44 13.27
CA TYR A 101 14.89 8.35 12.52
C TYR A 101 14.75 8.64 11.02
N ILE A 102 13.55 8.97 10.55
CA ILE A 102 13.30 9.22 9.12
C ILE A 102 13.11 10.72 8.84
N THR A 103 13.43 11.16 7.62
CA THR A 103 13.12 12.52 7.14
C THR A 103 11.75 12.54 6.47
N TRP A 104 11.07 13.68 6.48
CA TRP A 104 9.74 13.84 5.88
C TRP A 104 9.78 14.07 4.35
N HIS A 105 10.94 14.44 3.80
CA HIS A 105 11.10 14.72 2.37
C HIS A 105 10.81 13.46 1.52
N ILE A 106 11.42 12.32 1.86
CA ILE A 106 11.32 11.07 1.08
C ILE A 106 9.89 10.51 1.05
N PRO A 107 9.17 10.34 2.19
CA PRO A 107 7.80 9.83 2.14
C PRO A 107 6.86 10.78 1.41
N LEU A 108 7.05 12.10 1.55
CA LEU A 108 6.19 13.10 0.93
C LEU A 108 6.42 13.17 -0.59
N SER A 109 7.67 13.15 -1.06
CA SER A 109 7.99 13.14 -2.48
C SER A 109 7.49 11.87 -3.16
N PHE A 110 7.65 10.71 -2.51
CA PHE A 110 7.15 9.43 -3.00
C PHE A 110 5.61 9.38 -3.07
N LEU A 111 4.91 9.71 -1.99
CA LEU A 111 3.44 9.68 -1.99
C LEU A 111 2.84 10.76 -2.89
N GLY A 112 3.45 11.95 -2.93
CA GLY A 112 2.99 13.07 -3.76
C GLY A 112 3.10 12.77 -5.25
N THR A 113 4.23 12.20 -5.70
CA THR A 113 4.40 11.81 -7.11
C THR A 113 3.46 10.68 -7.49
N ALA A 114 3.30 9.66 -6.65
CA ALA A 114 2.35 8.57 -6.89
C ALA A 114 0.90 9.06 -6.94
N ALA A 115 0.49 9.95 -6.03
CA ALA A 115 -0.83 10.55 -6.03
C ALA A 115 -1.08 11.40 -7.28
N LEU A 116 -0.10 12.18 -7.72
CA LEU A 116 -0.21 12.97 -8.95
C LEU A 116 -0.39 12.06 -10.17
N LEU A 117 0.43 11.02 -10.29
CA LEU A 117 0.30 10.05 -11.39
C LEU A 117 -1.03 9.30 -11.35
N ALA A 118 -1.48 8.89 -10.17
CA ALA A 118 -2.77 8.24 -9.99
C ALA A 118 -3.93 9.18 -10.37
N TRP A 119 -3.81 10.47 -10.08
CA TRP A 119 -4.82 11.45 -10.49
C TRP A 119 -4.84 11.63 -12.01
N VAL A 120 -3.68 11.81 -12.64
CA VAL A 120 -3.54 12.05 -14.09
C VAL A 120 -4.00 10.83 -14.91
N PHE A 121 -3.54 9.63 -14.54
CA PHE A 121 -3.70 8.40 -15.35
C PHE A 121 -4.72 7.41 -14.79
N GLY A 122 -5.22 7.58 -13.56
CA GLY A 122 -6.13 6.63 -12.93
C GLY A 122 -7.59 6.74 -13.37
N GLY A 123 -7.90 7.68 -14.27
CA GLY A 123 -9.26 7.92 -14.76
C GLY A 123 -9.67 7.00 -15.90
N LYS A 124 -10.86 6.40 -15.83
CA LYS A 124 -11.43 5.58 -16.94
C LYS A 124 -12.15 6.41 -18.00
N THR A 125 -12.64 7.59 -17.63
CA THR A 125 -13.44 8.49 -18.49
C THR A 125 -12.64 9.66 -19.07
N GLY A 126 -11.38 9.84 -18.67
CA GLY A 126 -10.48 10.89 -19.17
C GLY A 126 -9.18 11.01 -18.37
N LEU A 127 -8.28 11.88 -18.83
CA LEU A 127 -7.12 12.30 -18.03
C LEU A 127 -7.62 13.15 -16.84
N PHE A 128 -7.00 13.01 -15.66
CA PHE A 128 -7.33 13.74 -14.42
C PHE A 128 -8.60 13.32 -13.66
N THR A 129 -9.23 12.18 -13.99
CA THR A 129 -10.42 11.68 -13.26
C THR A 129 -10.12 10.54 -12.28
N GLY A 130 -8.84 10.23 -12.06
CA GLY A 130 -8.45 9.18 -11.12
C GLY A 130 -8.67 9.59 -9.67
N ASP A 131 -8.95 8.62 -8.81
CA ASP A 131 -9.02 8.82 -7.36
C ASP A 131 -7.65 8.49 -6.71
N PRO A 132 -6.83 9.51 -6.39
CA PRO A 132 -5.51 9.30 -5.85
C PRO A 132 -5.56 8.79 -4.40
N ILE A 133 -6.60 9.14 -3.65
CA ILE A 133 -6.76 8.74 -2.25
C ILE A 133 -7.05 7.24 -2.20
N LEU A 134 -7.92 6.76 -3.07
CA LEU A 134 -8.17 5.33 -3.23
C LEU A 134 -6.88 4.57 -3.56
N HIS A 135 -6.06 5.06 -4.49
CA HIS A 135 -4.79 4.39 -4.83
C HIS A 135 -3.79 4.40 -3.68
N LEU A 136 -3.68 5.52 -2.94
CA LEU A 136 -2.78 5.65 -1.80
C LEU A 136 -3.18 4.73 -0.65
N LEU A 137 -4.48 4.66 -0.36
CA LEU A 137 -5.01 3.86 0.75
C LEU A 137 -5.16 2.39 0.34
N SER A 138 -5.44 2.06 -0.92
CA SER A 138 -5.76 0.69 -1.37
C SER A 138 -4.59 -0.29 -1.35
N GLY A 139 -3.34 0.18 -1.22
CA GLY A 139 -2.15 -0.68 -1.39
C GLY A 139 -1.06 -0.49 -0.33
N GLY A 140 0.03 -1.24 -0.49
CA GLY A 140 1.24 -1.13 0.34
C GLY A 140 2.07 0.13 0.11
N MET A 141 1.54 1.16 -0.57
CA MET A 141 2.29 2.38 -0.89
C MET A 141 2.68 3.17 0.36
N VAL A 142 1.79 3.25 1.36
CA VAL A 142 2.08 3.91 2.65
C VAL A 142 3.19 3.16 3.40
N LEU A 143 3.12 1.83 3.42
CA LEU A 143 4.18 0.99 4.01
C LEU A 143 5.52 1.20 3.27
N GLY A 144 5.49 1.19 1.94
CA GLY A 144 6.65 1.44 1.10
C GLY A 144 7.27 2.80 1.35
N ALA A 145 6.46 3.85 1.43
CA ALA A 145 6.91 5.23 1.64
C ALA A 145 7.58 5.45 2.99
N PHE A 146 7.02 4.92 4.08
CA PHE A 146 7.50 5.21 5.44
C PHE A 146 8.50 4.21 6.01
N PHE A 147 8.52 2.97 5.52
CA PHE A 147 9.35 1.90 6.11
C PHE A 147 10.36 1.28 5.15
N MET A 148 10.19 1.46 3.83
CA MET A 148 11.09 0.86 2.84
C MET A 148 11.92 1.90 2.09
N ALA A 149 11.29 3.01 1.67
CA ALA A 149 11.96 4.09 0.95
C ALA A 149 12.92 4.90 1.84
N THR A 150 12.68 4.91 3.16
CA THR A 150 13.51 5.62 4.15
C THR A 150 14.67 4.78 4.70
N ASP A 151 15.06 3.72 4.00
CA ASP A 151 16.20 2.88 4.40
C ASP A 151 17.52 3.67 4.26
N TYR A 152 18.25 3.83 5.37
CA TYR A 152 19.42 4.71 5.49
C TYR A 152 20.57 4.39 4.54
N VAL A 153 20.68 3.12 4.14
CA VAL A 153 21.79 2.64 3.33
C VAL A 153 21.56 2.92 1.85
N THR A 154 20.29 2.95 1.42
CA THR A 154 19.89 3.05 0.02
C THR A 154 19.30 4.42 -0.34
N ALA A 155 18.88 5.20 0.65
CA ALA A 155 18.34 6.53 0.44
C ALA A 155 19.43 7.57 0.10
N PRO A 156 19.13 8.54 -0.78
CA PRO A 156 20.08 9.61 -1.13
C PRO A 156 20.40 10.48 0.10
N SER A 157 21.69 10.72 0.33
CA SER A 157 22.17 11.51 1.48
C SER A 157 22.05 13.03 1.27
N LEU A 158 21.84 13.48 0.03
CA LEU A 158 21.75 14.89 -0.32
C LEU A 158 20.29 15.38 -0.33
N LYS A 159 19.99 16.47 0.39
CA LYS A 159 18.63 17.03 0.51
C LYS A 159 17.97 17.41 -0.83
N ALA A 160 18.76 17.78 -1.84
CA ALA A 160 18.24 18.15 -3.16
C ALA A 160 17.86 16.94 -4.02
N GLY A 161 18.24 15.72 -3.61
CA GLY A 161 17.89 14.47 -4.29
C GLY A 161 16.88 13.60 -3.52
N GLN A 162 16.35 14.11 -2.39
CA GLN A 162 15.28 13.49 -1.57
C GLN A 162 13.92 14.06 -1.96
#